data_AF-T1ICR0-F1
#
_entry.id   AF-T1ICR0-F1
#
_cell.length_a   1.000
_cell.length_b   1.000
_cell.length_c   1.000
_cell.angle_alpha   90.00
_cell.angle_beta   90.00
_cell.angle_gamma   90.00
#
_symmetry.space_group_name_H-M   'P 1'
#
loop_
_entity.id
_entity.type
_entity.pdbx_description
1 polymer ?
#
loop_
_entity_poly.entity_id
_entity_poly.type
_entity_poly.pdbx_seq_one_letter_code
_entity_poly.pdbx_strand_id
1 'polypeptide(L)'
;VAEIDSWYDRKYDVVSCLNVLDRCDRPLTLLGQIRAGMKPGAMAIVAIVLPFKPYVEVGTKDHKPIEELPIKGNTFEDQVTSVIEDVLIPSGFIINSWAKVPYLCQGDLNQAYYWLHDAVFTLTLPPLDNKTQY
;
A
#
# COMPACT_ATOMS: atom_id res chain seq x y z
N VAL A 1 3.48 -19.10 13.78
CA VAL A 1 2.58 -17.92 13.68
C VAL A 1 3.27 -16.63 14.16
N ALA A 2 4.21 -16.66 15.12
CA ALA A 2 4.94 -15.47 15.57
C ALA A 2 5.83 -14.76 14.51
N GLU A 3 6.26 -15.44 13.44
CA GLU A 3 7.14 -14.81 12.42
C GLU A 3 6.45 -13.75 11.56
N ILE A 4 5.11 -13.78 11.44
CA ILE A 4 4.38 -12.79 10.63
C ILE A 4 4.25 -11.46 11.35
N ASP A 5 4.20 -11.41 12.67
CA ASP A 5 3.98 -10.15 13.39
C ASP A 5 5.27 -9.33 13.57
N SER A 6 6.43 -9.87 13.19
CA SER A 6 7.75 -9.24 13.38
C SER A 6 8.64 -9.24 12.13
N TRP A 7 8.07 -9.47 10.94
CA TRP A 7 8.85 -9.57 9.70
C TRP A 7 9.67 -8.31 9.42
N TYR A 8 9.10 -7.15 9.77
CA TYR A 8 9.69 -5.82 9.56
C TYR A 8 10.87 -5.51 10.50
N ASP A 9 11.19 -6.37 11.47
CA ASP A 9 12.40 -6.25 12.28
C ASP A 9 13.66 -6.59 11.47
N ARG A 10 13.51 -7.38 10.39
CA ARG A 10 14.58 -7.68 9.44
C ARG A 10 14.66 -6.60 8.37
N LYS A 11 15.83 -6.50 7.73
CA LYS A 11 16.08 -5.49 6.69
C LYS A 11 16.17 -6.12 5.31
N TYR A 12 15.33 -5.65 4.39
CA TYR A 12 15.17 -6.14 3.03
C TYR A 12 15.62 -5.10 2.01
N ASP A 13 16.15 -5.59 0.88
CA ASP A 13 16.50 -4.76 -0.27
C ASP A 13 15.26 -4.45 -1.14
N VAL A 14 14.24 -5.31 -1.08
CA VAL A 14 12.95 -5.15 -1.77
C VAL A 14 11.81 -5.61 -0.86
N VAL A 15 10.72 -4.83 -0.81
CA VAL A 15 9.45 -5.21 -0.16
C VAL A 15 8.30 -5.02 -1.14
N SER A 16 7.43 -6.01 -1.31
CA SER A 16 6.26 -5.91 -2.18
C SER A 16 4.96 -6.00 -1.40
N CYS A 17 4.05 -5.05 -1.62
CA CYS A 17 2.71 -5.00 -1.06
C CYS A 17 1.71 -4.90 -2.21
N LEU A 18 1.22 -6.04 -2.69
CA LEU A 18 0.47 -6.12 -3.94
C LEU A 18 -1.02 -6.37 -3.65
N ASN A 19 -1.85 -5.32 -3.77
CA ASN A 19 -3.30 -5.41 -3.56
C ASN A 19 -3.69 -5.96 -2.17
N VAL A 20 -2.97 -5.47 -1.15
CA VAL A 20 -3.19 -5.82 0.26
C VAL A 20 -3.85 -4.69 1.05
N LEU A 21 -3.59 -3.43 0.68
CA LEU A 21 -4.02 -2.26 1.46
C LEU A 21 -5.54 -2.10 1.55
N ASP A 22 -6.29 -2.59 0.57
CA ASP A 22 -7.76 -2.65 0.60
C ASP A 22 -8.29 -3.88 1.35
N ARG A 23 -7.44 -4.83 1.72
CA ARG A 23 -7.82 -6.11 2.38
C ARG A 23 -7.28 -6.28 3.78
N CYS A 24 -6.62 -5.25 4.31
CA CYS A 24 -6.01 -5.28 5.62
C CYS A 24 -6.72 -4.31 6.57
N ASP A 25 -6.77 -4.68 7.84
CA ASP A 25 -7.44 -3.91 8.89
C ASP A 25 -6.68 -2.62 9.27
N ARG A 26 -5.35 -2.65 9.10
CA ARG A 26 -4.45 -1.58 9.53
C ARG A 26 -3.46 -1.18 8.43
N PRO A 27 -3.93 -0.62 7.29
CA PRO A 27 -3.08 -0.30 6.14
C PRO A 27 -2.01 0.74 6.42
N LEU A 28 -2.24 1.73 7.29
CA LEU A 28 -1.23 2.73 7.64
C LEU A 28 -0.12 2.11 8.49
N THR A 29 -0.48 1.23 9.43
CA THR A 29 0.48 0.42 10.19
C THR A 29 1.31 -0.44 9.24
N LEU A 30 0.68 -1.11 8.26
CA LEU A 30 1.40 -1.92 7.28
C LEU A 30 2.40 -1.09 6.46
N LEU A 31 2.03 0.11 6.02
CA LEU A 31 2.96 1.04 5.35
C LEU A 31 4.14 1.41 6.26
N GLY A 32 3.90 1.65 7.54
CA GLY A 32 4.95 1.86 8.55
C GLY A 32 5.88 0.65 8.70
N GLN A 33 5.32 -0.55 8.73
CA GLN A 33 6.09 -1.81 8.79
C GLN A 33 6.93 -2.02 7.53
N ILE A 34 6.39 -1.72 6.34
CA ILE A 34 7.16 -1.75 5.08
C ILE A 34 8.40 -0.86 5.20
N ARG A 35 8.25 0.37 5.68
CA ARG A 35 9.40 1.26 5.89
C ARG A 35 10.38 0.72 6.92
N ALA A 36 9.87 0.21 8.04
CA ALA A 36 10.70 -0.37 9.08
C ALA A 36 11.50 -1.57 8.55
N GLY A 37 10.93 -2.37 7.64
CA GLY A 37 11.61 -3.50 7.03
C GLY A 37 12.62 -3.14 5.93
N MET A 38 12.65 -1.90 5.44
CA MET A 38 13.52 -1.51 4.33
C MET A 38 14.94 -1.11 4.78
N LYS A 39 15.95 -1.49 4.01
CA LYS A 39 17.32 -0.93 4.12
C LYS A 39 17.39 0.49 3.54
N PRO A 40 18.40 1.30 3.91
CA PRO A 40 18.76 2.48 3.12
C PRO A 40 19.02 2.11 1.66
N GLY A 41 18.39 2.82 0.72
CA GLY A 41 18.48 2.53 -0.71
C GLY A 41 17.63 1.36 -1.22
N ALA A 42 16.85 0.70 -0.35
CA ALA A 42 15.92 -0.34 -0.75
C ALA A 42 14.73 0.21 -1.54
N MET A 43 14.02 -0.69 -2.22
CA MET A 43 12.82 -0.39 -2.99
C MET A 43 11.58 -1.05 -2.38
N ALA A 44 10.46 -0.34 -2.36
CA ALA A 44 9.15 -0.94 -2.16
C ALA A 44 8.32 -0.89 -3.44
N ILE A 45 7.56 -1.96 -3.69
CA ILE A 45 6.57 -2.03 -4.77
C ILE A 45 5.20 -2.11 -4.12
N VAL A 46 4.35 -1.12 -4.34
CA VAL A 46 2.99 -1.07 -3.78
C VAL A 46 2.00 -1.07 -4.93
N ALA A 47 1.04 -1.99 -4.92
CA ALA A 47 -0.06 -2.03 -5.88
C ALA A 47 -1.40 -1.80 -5.16
N ILE A 48 -2.27 -0.98 -5.76
CA ILE A 48 -3.57 -0.61 -5.23
C ILE A 48 -4.59 -0.62 -6.37
N VAL A 49 -5.63 -1.44 -6.20
CA VAL A 49 -6.79 -1.47 -7.09
C VAL A 49 -7.63 -0.20 -6.91
N LEU A 50 -7.94 0.47 -8.02
CA LEU A 50 -8.79 1.65 -8.07
C LEU A 50 -10.03 1.41 -8.97
N PRO A 51 -11.23 1.91 -8.58
CA PRO A 51 -11.50 2.79 -7.43
C PRO A 51 -11.37 2.06 -6.09
N PHE A 52 -10.78 2.74 -5.11
CA PHE A 52 -10.46 2.17 -3.81
C PHE A 52 -11.72 1.83 -3.01
N LYS A 53 -11.87 0.57 -2.62
CA LYS A 53 -13.01 0.05 -1.85
C LYS A 53 -12.50 -0.96 -0.83
N PRO A 54 -12.09 -0.50 0.37
CA PRO A 54 -11.53 -1.40 1.37
C PRO A 54 -12.59 -2.38 1.88
N TYR A 55 -12.19 -3.62 2.08
CA TYR A 55 -13.00 -4.70 2.59
C TYR A 55 -12.14 -5.69 3.39
N VAL A 56 -12.37 -5.74 4.70
CA VAL A 56 -11.65 -6.60 5.63
C VAL A 56 -12.51 -7.83 5.93
N GLU A 57 -12.06 -9.01 5.50
CA GLU A 57 -12.79 -10.28 5.64
C GLU A 57 -13.05 -10.66 7.09
N VAL A 58 -12.10 -10.38 7.99
CA VAL A 58 -12.10 -10.85 9.38
C VAL A 58 -11.80 -9.71 10.34
N GLY A 59 -12.66 -9.50 11.34
CA GLY A 59 -12.39 -8.59 12.46
C GLY A 59 -13.57 -7.68 12.79
N THR A 60 -13.97 -6.83 11.85
CA THR A 60 -15.04 -5.85 12.03
C THR A 60 -16.37 -6.36 11.47
N LYS A 61 -17.50 -5.99 12.11
CA LYS A 61 -18.83 -6.42 11.67
C LYS A 61 -19.28 -5.77 10.36
N ASP A 62 -18.73 -4.61 10.04
CA ASP A 62 -19.02 -3.82 8.84
C ASP A 62 -17.94 -3.99 7.76
N HIS A 63 -16.97 -4.89 7.97
CA HIS A 63 -15.84 -5.16 7.08
C HIS A 63 -14.99 -3.93 6.75
N LYS A 64 -15.06 -2.88 7.57
CA LYS A 64 -14.22 -1.70 7.43
C LYS A 64 -12.89 -1.90 8.14
N PRO A 65 -11.80 -1.32 7.61
CA PRO A 65 -10.53 -1.29 8.33
C PRO A 65 -10.62 -0.35 9.53
N ILE A 66 -9.90 -0.68 10.60
CA ILE A 66 -9.68 0.22 11.74
C ILE A 66 -8.91 1.47 11.32
N GLU A 67 -7.96 1.35 10.39
CA GLU A 67 -7.24 2.49 9.82
C GLU A 67 -7.72 2.76 8.40
N GLU A 68 -8.34 3.91 8.19
CA GLU A 68 -8.79 4.31 6.86
C GLU A 68 -7.68 5.02 6.09
N LEU A 69 -7.49 4.64 4.81
CA LEU A 69 -6.69 5.43 3.89
C LEU A 69 -7.51 6.63 3.39
N PRO A 70 -7.04 7.87 3.53
CA PRO A 70 -7.78 9.08 3.14
C PRO A 70 -7.80 9.32 1.61
N ILE A 71 -8.05 8.27 0.82
CA ILE A 71 -8.10 8.32 -0.65
C ILE A 71 -9.40 9.01 -1.09
N LYS A 72 -9.27 10.08 -1.86
CA LYS A 72 -10.37 10.93 -2.34
C LYS A 72 -10.43 10.91 -3.87
N GLY A 73 -11.58 11.31 -4.40
CA GLY A 73 -11.77 11.51 -5.83
C GLY A 73 -12.68 10.46 -6.49
N ASN A 74 -13.13 10.80 -7.70
CA ASN A 74 -14.15 10.01 -8.41
C ASN A 74 -13.58 9.32 -9.66
N THR A 75 -12.47 9.83 -10.19
CA THR A 75 -11.76 9.21 -11.32
C THR A 75 -10.56 8.42 -10.84
N PHE A 76 -10.02 7.58 -11.73
CA PHE A 76 -8.76 6.88 -11.45
C PHE A 76 -7.64 7.90 -11.17
N GLU A 77 -7.53 8.93 -12.00
CA GLU A 77 -6.49 9.95 -11.93
C GLU A 77 -6.59 10.78 -10.63
N ASP A 78 -7.81 11.12 -10.18
CA ASP A 78 -8.00 11.78 -8.88
C ASP A 78 -7.50 10.89 -7.73
N GLN A 79 -7.89 9.60 -7.75
CA GLN A 79 -7.53 8.68 -6.67
C GLN A 79 -6.05 8.33 -6.67
N VAL A 80 -5.39 8.21 -7.84
CA VAL A 80 -3.93 8.07 -7.91
C VAL A 80 -3.25 9.29 -7.30
N THR A 81 -3.73 10.49 -7.61
CA THR A 81 -3.20 11.74 -7.03
C THR A 81 -3.34 11.71 -5.51
N SER A 82 -4.51 11.35 -5.00
CA SER A 82 -4.75 11.24 -3.55
C SER A 82 -3.93 10.12 -2.89
N VAL A 83 -3.73 8.96 -3.54
CA VAL A 83 -2.82 7.92 -3.05
C VAL A 83 -1.40 8.47 -2.89
N ILE A 84 -0.91 9.26 -3.84
CA ILE A 84 0.41 9.85 -3.77
C ILE A 84 0.46 10.89 -2.62
N GLU A 85 -0.43 11.88 -2.66
CA GLU A 85 -0.36 13.09 -1.82
C GLU A 85 -0.88 12.89 -0.40
N ASP A 86 -1.95 12.12 -0.23
CA ASP A 86 -2.63 11.92 1.06
C ASP A 86 -2.18 10.63 1.77
N VAL A 87 -1.54 9.67 1.08
CA VAL A 87 -1.16 8.37 1.65
C VAL A 87 0.34 8.11 1.61
N LEU A 88 0.96 8.00 0.43
CA LEU A 88 2.34 7.52 0.29
C LEU A 88 3.38 8.56 0.73
N ILE A 89 3.22 9.83 0.34
CA ILE A 89 4.10 10.92 0.80
C ILE A 89 3.96 11.13 2.32
N PRO A 90 2.77 11.22 2.92
CA PRO A 90 2.62 11.34 4.37
C PRO A 90 3.11 10.11 5.14
N SER A 91 3.01 8.92 4.54
CA SER A 91 3.64 7.71 5.06
C SER A 91 5.17 7.75 4.95
N GLY A 92 5.73 8.79 4.31
CA GLY A 92 7.14 9.16 4.19
C GLY A 92 7.95 8.34 3.20
N PHE A 93 7.30 7.88 2.13
CA PHE A 93 7.98 7.37 0.95
C PHE A 93 8.33 8.49 -0.03
N ILE A 94 9.37 8.25 -0.83
CA ILE A 94 9.62 8.96 -2.08
C ILE A 94 9.02 8.11 -3.21
N ILE A 95 8.22 8.74 -4.06
CA ILE A 95 7.64 8.10 -5.24
C ILE A 95 8.66 8.21 -6.38
N ASN A 96 9.16 7.08 -6.86
CA ASN A 96 10.10 7.07 -7.98
C ASN A 96 9.35 7.09 -9.31
N SER A 97 8.37 6.21 -9.46
CA SER A 97 7.51 6.10 -10.64
C SER A 97 6.25 5.31 -10.31
N TRP A 98 5.22 5.45 -11.14
CA TRP A 98 4.02 4.65 -11.07
C TRP A 98 3.45 4.33 -12.45
N ALA A 99 2.63 3.29 -12.54
CA ALA A 99 1.97 2.87 -13.77
C ALA A 99 0.51 2.48 -13.52
N LYS A 100 -0.35 2.76 -14.51
CA LYS A 100 -1.70 2.21 -14.61
C LYS A 100 -1.64 0.89 -15.38
N VAL A 101 -2.01 -0.21 -14.73
CA VAL A 101 -2.00 -1.56 -15.33
C VAL A 101 -3.36 -2.24 -15.15
N PRO A 102 -3.70 -3.27 -15.94
CA PRO A 102 -4.95 -4.00 -15.73
C PRO A 102 -4.91 -4.80 -14.43
N TYR A 103 -6.00 -4.76 -13.66
CA TYR A 103 -6.26 -5.65 -12.53
C TYR A 103 -7.31 -6.68 -12.91
N LEU A 104 -7.10 -7.94 -12.52
CA LEU A 104 -8.06 -9.02 -12.69
C LEU A 104 -8.13 -9.83 -11.39
N CYS A 105 -9.35 -10.05 -10.88
CA CYS A 105 -9.55 -10.93 -9.74
C CYS A 105 -10.73 -11.88 -9.96
N GLN A 106 -10.76 -12.93 -9.14
CA GLN A 106 -11.89 -13.83 -9.08
C GLN A 106 -13.17 -13.04 -8.78
N GLY A 107 -14.21 -13.32 -9.54
CA GLY A 107 -15.51 -12.72 -9.32
C GLY A 107 -16.39 -13.52 -8.36
N ASP A 108 -17.69 -13.30 -8.43
CA ASP A 108 -18.68 -13.90 -7.55
C ASP A 108 -19.62 -14.86 -8.31
N LEU A 109 -20.75 -15.21 -7.69
CA LEU A 109 -21.76 -16.06 -8.31
C LEU A 109 -22.44 -15.42 -9.54
N ASN A 110 -22.32 -14.10 -9.72
CA ASN A 110 -22.95 -13.33 -10.79
C ASN A 110 -21.98 -13.08 -11.96
N GLN A 111 -20.67 -12.95 -11.68
CA GLN A 111 -19.65 -12.66 -12.68
C GLN A 111 -18.37 -13.44 -12.39
N ALA A 112 -17.80 -14.12 -13.38
CA ALA A 112 -16.65 -15.02 -13.18
C ALA A 112 -15.34 -14.30 -12.78
N TYR A 113 -15.15 -13.06 -13.23
CA TYR A 113 -13.97 -12.25 -12.91
C TYR A 113 -14.31 -10.76 -12.95
N TYR A 114 -13.73 -9.97 -12.05
CA TYR A 114 -13.79 -8.51 -12.13
C TYR A 114 -12.51 -7.98 -12.75
N TRP A 115 -12.64 -6.93 -13.56
CA TRP A 115 -11.52 -6.18 -14.10
C TRP A 115 -11.61 -4.73 -13.64
N LEU A 116 -10.50 -4.20 -13.15
CA LEU A 116 -10.35 -2.82 -12.71
C LEU A 116 -8.98 -2.29 -13.16
N HIS A 117 -8.62 -1.09 -12.72
CA HIS A 117 -7.27 -0.59 -12.89
C HIS A 117 -6.48 -0.80 -11.61
N ASP A 118 -5.24 -1.26 -11.76
CA ASP A 118 -4.25 -1.27 -10.69
C ASP A 118 -3.31 -0.07 -10.88
N ALA A 119 -2.98 0.58 -9.77
CA ALA A 119 -1.92 1.59 -9.72
C ALA A 119 -0.71 0.97 -9.02
N VAL A 120 0.37 0.73 -9.77
CA VAL A 120 1.60 0.13 -9.24
C VAL A 120 2.65 1.21 -9.07
N PHE A 121 3.16 1.34 -7.85
CA PHE A 121 4.14 2.35 -7.44
C PHE A 121 5.48 1.70 -7.12
N THR A 122 6.55 2.36 -7.51
CA THR A 122 7.91 2.08 -7.03
C THR A 122 8.33 3.19 -6.07
N LEU A 123 8.73 2.79 -4.86
CA LEU A 123 8.95 3.69 -3.73
C LEU A 123 10.35 3.49 -3.17
N THR A 124 10.94 4.58 -2.67
CA THR A 124 12.19 4.55 -1.89
C THR A 124 12.01 5.27 -0.56
N LEU A 125 12.98 5.09 0.34
CA LEU A 125 13.07 5.90 1.55
C LEU A 125 13.81 7.22 1.26
N PRO A 126 13.48 8.30 1.99
CA PRO A 126 14.30 9.49 2.01
C PRO A 126 15.77 9.16 2.33
N PRO A 127 16.73 9.92 1.78
CA PRO A 127 18.13 9.81 2.19
C PRO A 127 18.25 9.92 3.71
N LEU A 128 19.19 9.18 4.31
CA LEU A 128 19.51 9.36 5.72
C LEU A 128 19.99 10.81 5.92
N ASP A 129 19.30 11.57 6.79
CA ASP A 129 19.77 12.89 7.18
C ASP A 129 21.12 12.75 7.90
N ASN A 130 22.18 13.32 7.34
CA ASN A 130 23.53 13.34 7.93
C ASN A 130 23.65 14.18 9.23
N LYS A 131 22.53 14.52 9.89
CA LYS A 131 22.50 15.44 11.04
C LYS A 131 22.61 14.76 12.41
N THR A 132 22.72 13.44 12.48
CA THR A 132 22.82 12.71 13.77
C THR A 132 24.21 12.13 14.05
N GLN A 133 25.25 12.61 13.36
CA GLN A 133 26.65 12.31 13.70
C GLN A 133 27.34 13.56 14.28
N TYR A 134 26.97 13.94 15.50
CA TYR A 134 27.79 14.79 16.37
C TYR A 134 27.68 14.26 17.80
#